data_AF-A0A6V8QMM5-F1
#
_entry.id   AF-A0A6V8QMM5-F1
#
_cell.length_a   1.000
_cell.length_b   1.000
_cell.length_c   1.000
_cell.angle_alpha   90.00
_cell.angle_beta   90.00
_cell.angle_gamma   90.00
#
_symmetry.space_group_name_H-M   'P 1'
#
loop_
_entity.id
_entity.type
_entity.pdbx_description
1 polymer ?
#
loop_
_entity_poly.entity_id
_entity_poly.type
_entity_poly.pdbx_seq_one_letter_code
_entity_poly.pdbx_strand_id
1 'polypeptide(L)'
;MVYKDSKLEKSHCSDIAEEWTSDHVAFLIGCSYSFEAELTAAGLPPRQLVLGRNVPMYRTTLRLCPSGVFRGATYVVSMRPYKRRDIEMVRSITRRFGATHGEPLDWGWDAVERLGIEDIDAPEWGDAPMDGDGKRAFGRARAEGGGECEDEEIPVFWGCGVTPQEAVMRAGLEGVVMAHAPGHMLVLDARDEDIAR
;
A
#
# COMPACT_ATOMS: atom_id res chain seq x y z
N MET A 1 -12.09 -7.99 -8.71
CA MET A 1 -12.41 -6.74 -9.43
C MET A 1 -12.22 -7.00 -10.91
N VAL A 2 -13.14 -6.50 -11.73
CA VAL A 2 -13.13 -6.64 -13.19
C VAL A 2 -13.14 -5.24 -13.78
N TYR A 3 -12.14 -4.96 -14.60
CA TYR A 3 -12.02 -3.73 -15.36
C TYR A 3 -12.28 -4.05 -16.83
N LYS A 4 -13.11 -3.24 -17.48
CA LYS A 4 -13.38 -3.31 -18.91
C LYS A 4 -13.07 -1.98 -19.55
N ASP A 5 -12.24 -2.02 -20.59
CA ASP A 5 -11.77 -0.82 -21.29
C ASP A 5 -11.17 0.21 -20.31
N SER A 6 -10.35 -0.29 -19.38
CA SER A 6 -9.71 0.46 -18.28
C SER A 6 -10.65 1.12 -17.26
N LYS A 7 -11.92 0.75 -17.25
CA LYS A 7 -12.91 1.24 -16.28
C LYS A 7 -13.32 0.12 -15.36
N LEU A 8 -13.42 0.40 -14.06
CA LEU A 8 -13.93 -0.56 -13.09
C LEU A 8 -15.40 -0.86 -13.40
N GLU A 9 -15.71 -2.10 -13.75
CA GLU A 9 -17.07 -2.56 -14.08
C GLU A 9 -17.68 -3.35 -12.93
N LYS A 10 -16.91 -4.24 -12.30
CA LYS A 10 -17.36 -5.05 -11.15
C LYS A 10 -16.34 -5.02 -10.01
N SER A 11 -16.82 -4.86 -8.78
CA SER A 11 -16.00 -4.94 -7.56
C SER A 11 -16.51 -6.04 -6.61
N HIS A 12 -15.62 -6.58 -5.78
CA HIS A 12 -15.92 -7.66 -4.81
C HIS A 12 -16.64 -8.89 -5.41
N CYS A 13 -16.34 -9.25 -6.66
CA CYS A 13 -16.82 -10.50 -7.26
C CYS A 13 -16.24 -11.70 -6.51
N SER A 14 -17.07 -12.70 -6.23
CA SER A 14 -16.64 -13.97 -5.62
C SER A 14 -15.94 -14.91 -6.60
N ASP A 15 -16.19 -14.72 -7.90
CA ASP A 15 -15.64 -15.53 -8.99
C ASP A 15 -15.44 -14.64 -10.23
N ILE A 16 -14.46 -15.00 -11.06
CA ILE A 16 -14.08 -14.35 -12.32
C ILE A 16 -13.90 -15.37 -13.46
N ALA A 17 -14.29 -16.64 -13.26
CA ALA A 17 -14.09 -17.70 -14.25
C ALA A 17 -14.76 -17.41 -15.60
N GLU A 18 -15.93 -16.76 -15.60
CA GLU A 18 -16.64 -16.34 -16.83
C GLU A 18 -15.87 -15.26 -17.61
N GLU A 19 -15.02 -14.49 -16.93
CA GLU A 19 -14.27 -13.38 -17.52
C GLU A 19 -12.89 -13.85 -18.04
N TRP A 20 -12.44 -15.01 -17.56
CA TRP A 20 -11.15 -15.59 -17.91
C TRP A 20 -11.19 -16.29 -19.27
N THR A 21 -10.16 -16.06 -20.09
CA THR A 21 -9.98 -16.68 -21.40
C THR A 21 -8.57 -17.24 -21.56
N SER A 22 -8.31 -18.02 -22.61
CA SER A 22 -6.99 -18.59 -22.91
C SER A 22 -5.91 -17.55 -23.21
N ASP A 23 -6.30 -16.31 -23.54
CA ASP A 23 -5.38 -15.24 -23.91
C ASP A 23 -4.94 -14.41 -22.68
N HIS A 24 -5.55 -14.66 -21.51
CA HIS A 24 -5.19 -13.94 -20.29
C HIS A 24 -3.89 -14.47 -19.69
N VAL A 25 -3.12 -13.54 -19.11
CA VAL A 25 -1.88 -13.83 -18.37
C VAL A 25 -2.05 -13.35 -16.94
N ALA A 26 -1.76 -14.24 -15.98
CA ALA A 26 -1.80 -13.91 -14.56
C ALA A 26 -0.45 -13.39 -14.07
N PHE A 27 -0.47 -12.28 -13.34
CA PHE A 27 0.69 -11.76 -12.63
C PHE A 27 0.40 -11.81 -11.13
N LEU A 28 1.22 -12.55 -10.39
CA LEU A 28 1.17 -12.56 -8.92
C LEU A 28 2.14 -11.48 -8.41
N ILE A 29 1.56 -10.44 -7.82
CA ILE A 29 2.30 -9.28 -7.31
C ILE A 29 2.25 -9.34 -5.78
N GLY A 30 3.43 -9.24 -5.16
CA GLY A 30 3.58 -9.36 -3.70
C GLY A 30 2.77 -8.32 -2.91
N CYS A 31 2.46 -8.67 -1.66
CA CYS A 31 1.75 -7.82 -0.71
C CYS A 31 2.50 -7.73 0.63
N SER A 32 2.09 -6.81 1.49
CA SER A 32 2.83 -6.41 2.69
C SER A 32 2.70 -7.38 3.85
N TYR A 33 1.73 -8.29 3.79
CA TYR A 33 1.38 -9.23 4.86
C TYR A 33 2.60 -9.97 5.44
N SER A 34 3.56 -10.35 4.60
CA SER A 34 4.76 -11.06 5.04
C SER A 34 5.61 -10.28 6.04
N PHE A 35 5.80 -8.98 5.87
CA PHE A 35 6.57 -8.20 6.84
C PHE A 35 5.73 -7.78 8.05
N GLU A 36 4.39 -7.78 7.95
CA GLU A 36 3.51 -7.37 9.05
C GLU A 36 3.58 -8.38 10.22
N ALA A 37 3.74 -9.67 9.91
CA ALA A 37 3.99 -10.71 10.90
C ALA A 37 5.31 -10.48 11.64
N GLU A 38 6.40 -10.22 10.92
CA GLU A 38 7.72 -9.95 11.51
C GLU A 38 7.75 -8.65 12.33
N LEU A 39 7.12 -7.59 11.85
CA LEU A 39 6.98 -6.34 12.60
C LEU A 39 6.20 -6.56 13.90
N THR A 40 5.12 -7.35 13.85
CA THR A 40 4.34 -7.73 15.04
C THR A 40 5.18 -8.53 16.03
N ALA A 41 5.95 -9.51 15.55
CA ALA A 41 6.85 -10.31 16.39
C ALA A 41 7.96 -9.47 17.05
N ALA A 42 8.39 -8.39 16.40
CA ALA A 42 9.34 -7.42 16.94
C ALA A 42 8.72 -6.36 17.87
N GLY A 43 7.41 -6.45 18.18
CA GLY A 43 6.72 -5.48 19.04
C GLY A 43 6.32 -4.18 18.33
N LEU A 44 6.33 -4.17 17.00
CA LEU A 44 5.96 -3.04 16.13
C LEU A 44 4.73 -3.40 15.26
N PRO A 45 3.61 -3.88 15.85
CA PRO A 45 2.49 -4.33 15.05
C PRO A 45 1.91 -3.16 14.21
N PRO A 46 1.68 -3.37 12.91
CA PRO A 46 1.01 -2.38 12.09
C PRO A 46 -0.35 -1.99 12.67
N ARG A 47 -0.60 -0.67 12.80
CA ARG A 47 -1.77 -0.14 13.50
C ARG A 47 -3.10 -0.65 12.92
N GLN A 48 -3.22 -0.77 11.61
CA GLN A 48 -4.43 -1.26 10.95
C GLN A 48 -4.74 -2.73 11.31
N LEU A 49 -3.71 -3.55 11.54
CA LEU A 49 -3.89 -4.95 11.95
C LEU A 49 -4.50 -5.03 13.35
N VAL A 50 -3.96 -4.23 14.28
CA VAL A 50 -4.46 -4.14 15.67
C VAL A 50 -5.92 -3.67 15.71
N LEU A 51 -6.29 -2.74 14.82
CA LEU A 51 -7.63 -2.16 14.77
C LEU A 51 -8.62 -2.91 13.85
N GLY A 52 -8.18 -3.96 13.15
CA GLY A 52 -9.02 -4.67 12.17
C GLY A 52 -9.50 -3.79 11.01
N ARG A 53 -8.65 -2.88 10.53
CA ARG A 53 -8.94 -1.90 9.47
C ARG A 53 -8.10 -2.17 8.22
N ASN A 54 -8.53 -1.63 7.09
CA ASN A 54 -7.71 -1.63 5.88
C ASN A 54 -6.63 -0.55 5.95
N VAL A 55 -5.42 -0.88 5.48
CA VAL A 55 -4.31 0.09 5.44
C VAL A 55 -4.69 1.31 4.59
N PRO A 56 -4.42 2.55 5.05
CA PRO A 56 -4.62 3.73 4.21
C PRO A 56 -3.64 3.73 3.05
N MET A 57 -4.15 4.02 1.85
CA MET A 57 -3.36 4.07 0.63
C MET A 57 -3.62 5.38 -0.11
N TYR A 58 -2.54 5.98 -0.62
CA TYR A 58 -2.57 7.31 -1.23
C TYR A 58 -2.03 7.28 -2.65
N ARG A 59 -2.72 7.98 -3.54
CA ARG A 59 -2.19 8.29 -4.87
C ARG A 59 -1.14 9.38 -4.71
N THR A 60 0.09 9.12 -5.16
CA THR A 60 1.16 10.13 -5.14
C THR A 60 1.12 11.00 -6.40
N THR A 61 1.90 12.07 -6.41
CA THR A 61 2.22 12.85 -7.62
C THR A 61 3.44 12.32 -8.38
N LEU A 62 4.12 11.30 -7.84
CA LEU A 62 5.34 10.72 -8.42
C LEU A 62 5.00 9.76 -9.55
N ARG A 63 5.48 10.07 -10.76
CA ARG A 63 5.21 9.28 -11.96
C ARG A 63 5.96 7.96 -11.95
N LEU A 64 5.29 6.90 -12.42
CA LEU A 64 5.94 5.63 -12.72
C LEU A 64 6.88 5.76 -13.93
N CYS A 65 7.90 4.91 -13.96
CA CYS A 65 8.67 4.70 -15.19
C CYS A 65 7.74 4.10 -16.26
N PRO A 66 7.58 4.75 -17.43
CA PRO A 66 6.65 4.28 -18.44
C PRO A 66 7.15 2.99 -19.11
N SER A 67 6.23 2.09 -19.43
CA SER A 67 6.52 0.86 -20.18
C SER A 67 5.41 0.56 -21.19
N GLY A 68 5.74 0.62 -22.48
CA GLY A 68 4.76 0.44 -23.55
C GLY A 68 3.57 1.41 -23.43
N VAL A 69 2.36 0.83 -23.41
CA VAL A 69 1.08 1.54 -23.23
C VAL A 69 0.86 2.06 -21.81
N PHE A 70 1.56 1.52 -20.81
CA PHE A 70 1.45 1.95 -19.42
C PHE A 70 2.24 3.24 -19.22
N ARG A 71 1.55 4.37 -19.34
CA ARG A 71 2.13 5.73 -19.24
C ARG A 71 1.21 6.63 -18.41
N GLY A 72 1.79 7.63 -17.75
CA GLY A 72 1.04 8.70 -17.08
C GLY A 72 0.44 8.33 -15.73
N ALA A 73 0.57 7.09 -15.28
CA ALA A 73 0.21 6.68 -13.93
C ALA A 73 1.26 7.14 -12.90
N THR A 74 0.79 7.34 -11.68
CA THR A 74 1.64 7.59 -10.51
C THR A 74 1.71 6.36 -9.64
N TYR A 75 2.77 6.29 -8.84
CA TYR A 75 2.95 5.22 -7.89
C TYR A 75 2.00 5.42 -6.67
N VAL A 76 1.44 4.34 -6.13
CA VAL A 76 0.50 4.38 -4.98
C VAL A 76 1.25 3.90 -3.74
N VAL A 77 1.18 4.65 -2.65
CA VAL A 77 1.78 4.28 -1.36
C VAL A 77 0.75 3.72 -0.40
N SER A 78 1.16 2.78 0.47
CA SER A 78 0.45 2.49 1.72
C SER A 78 1.15 3.17 2.89
N MET A 79 0.42 3.57 3.93
CA MET A 79 1.01 4.28 5.08
C MET A 79 0.71 3.57 6.40
N ARG A 80 1.70 3.53 7.29
CA ARG A 80 1.58 3.03 8.66
C ARG A 80 2.26 4.02 9.62
N PRO A 81 1.64 4.38 10.76
CA PRO A 81 2.31 5.20 11.78
C PRO A 81 3.36 4.38 12.53
N TYR A 82 4.55 4.93 12.71
CA TYR A 82 5.57 4.41 13.61
C TYR A 82 6.25 5.54 14.35
N LYS A 83 6.78 5.27 15.55
CA LYS A 83 7.59 6.26 16.25
C LYS A 83 8.87 6.53 15.49
N ARG A 84 9.33 7.79 15.50
CA ARG A 84 10.56 8.22 14.84
C ARG A 84 11.78 7.37 15.24
N ARG A 85 11.91 6.99 16.51
CA ARG A 85 13.01 6.12 16.99
C ARG A 85 12.96 4.69 16.44
N ASP A 86 11.79 4.20 16.05
CA ASP A 86 11.61 2.82 15.61
C ASP A 86 11.87 2.64 14.10
N ILE A 87 12.08 3.72 13.35
CA ILE A 87 12.19 3.70 11.88
C ILE A 87 13.32 2.80 11.40
N GLU A 88 14.52 2.87 12.01
CA GLU A 88 15.63 2.01 11.59
C GLU A 88 15.35 0.53 11.85
N MET A 89 14.65 0.19 12.93
CA MET A 89 14.19 -1.18 13.21
C MET A 89 13.17 -1.63 12.17
N VAL A 90 12.17 -0.79 11.88
CA VAL A 90 11.15 -1.04 10.85
C VAL A 90 11.81 -1.31 9.49
N ARG A 91 12.78 -0.48 9.08
CA ARG A 91 13.54 -0.66 7.84
C ARG A 91 14.33 -1.96 7.84
N SER A 92 15.07 -2.25 8.92
CA SER A 92 15.88 -3.46 9.04
C SER A 92 15.04 -4.74 8.90
N ILE A 93 13.85 -4.76 9.50
CA ILE A 93 12.93 -5.90 9.41
C ILE A 93 12.37 -6.04 7.99
N THR A 94 11.84 -4.93 7.45
CA THR A 94 11.10 -4.95 6.19
C THR A 94 12.00 -5.07 4.95
N ARG A 95 13.26 -4.65 5.00
CA ARG A 95 14.22 -4.73 3.88
C ARG A 95 14.42 -6.15 3.36
N ARG A 96 14.34 -7.16 4.24
CA ARG A 96 14.46 -8.59 3.87
C ARG A 96 13.35 -9.07 2.94
N PHE A 97 12.26 -8.31 2.81
CA PHE A 97 11.12 -8.66 1.96
C PHE A 97 11.14 -7.92 0.62
N GLY A 98 12.33 -7.58 0.10
CA GLY A 98 12.50 -6.82 -1.14
C GLY A 98 11.88 -7.44 -2.39
N ALA A 99 11.69 -8.77 -2.41
CA ALA A 99 11.02 -9.46 -3.51
C ALA A 99 9.50 -9.22 -3.56
N THR A 100 8.90 -8.67 -2.50
CA THR A 100 7.46 -8.35 -2.43
C THR A 100 7.24 -6.85 -2.23
N HIS A 101 7.43 -6.35 -1.01
CA HIS A 101 7.28 -4.93 -0.68
C HIS A 101 8.60 -4.22 -0.39
N GLY A 102 9.48 -4.85 0.40
CA GLY A 102 10.72 -4.25 0.88
C GLY A 102 10.55 -3.19 1.98
N GLU A 103 11.60 -2.39 2.15
CA GLU A 103 11.65 -1.33 3.15
C GLU A 103 10.78 -0.11 2.77
N PRO A 104 10.45 0.79 3.73
CA PRO A 104 9.81 2.06 3.44
C PRO A 104 10.47 2.82 2.29
N LEU A 105 9.65 3.42 1.44
CA LEU A 105 10.10 4.31 0.37
C LEU A 105 10.42 5.71 0.89
N ASP A 106 9.63 6.18 1.86
CA ASP A 106 9.79 7.50 2.47
C ASP A 106 9.06 7.57 3.83
N TRP A 107 9.36 8.56 4.67
CA TRP A 107 8.73 8.74 5.98
C TRP A 107 8.84 10.17 6.51
N GLY A 108 8.00 10.49 7.49
CA GLY A 108 7.95 11.81 8.10
C GLY A 108 7.04 12.77 7.35
N TRP A 109 6.92 13.98 7.89
CA TRP A 109 6.04 15.01 7.35
C TRP A 109 6.52 15.55 6.01
N ASP A 110 7.84 15.71 5.82
CA ASP A 110 8.40 16.09 4.52
C ASP A 110 8.11 15.05 3.43
N ALA A 111 7.96 13.76 3.80
CA ALA A 111 7.56 12.73 2.85
C ALA A 111 6.12 12.92 2.35
N VAL A 112 5.21 13.40 3.20
CA VAL A 112 3.84 13.74 2.81
C VAL A 112 3.86 14.77 1.68
N GLU A 113 4.70 15.79 1.81
CA GLU A 113 4.89 16.82 0.79
C GLU A 113 5.57 16.27 -0.48
N ARG A 114 6.67 15.52 -0.34
CA ARG A 114 7.39 14.91 -1.48
C ARG A 114 6.53 13.94 -2.28
N LEU A 115 5.65 13.20 -1.61
CA LEU A 115 4.70 12.28 -2.23
C LEU A 115 3.48 13.01 -2.81
N GLY A 116 3.27 14.28 -2.45
CA GLY A 116 2.16 15.11 -2.89
C GLY A 116 0.81 14.68 -2.29
N ILE A 117 0.81 14.25 -1.03
CA ILE A 117 -0.41 13.83 -0.32
C ILE A 117 -1.07 15.06 0.32
N GLU A 118 -2.21 15.48 -0.23
CA GLU A 118 -2.91 16.71 0.20
C GLU A 118 -3.55 16.59 1.59
N ASP A 119 -4.16 15.45 1.91
CA ASP A 119 -4.74 15.17 3.21
C ASP A 119 -4.48 13.72 3.64
N ILE A 120 -3.64 13.56 4.66
CA ILE A 120 -3.29 12.24 5.18
C ILE A 120 -4.49 11.56 5.87
N ASP A 121 -5.50 12.31 6.31
CA ASP A 121 -6.68 11.69 6.91
C ASP A 121 -7.74 11.25 5.88
N ALA A 122 -7.53 11.55 4.59
CA ALA A 122 -8.46 11.25 3.50
C ALA A 122 -7.80 10.37 2.42
N PRO A 123 -7.49 9.09 2.72
CA PRO A 123 -6.88 8.20 1.74
C PRO A 123 -7.82 7.91 0.57
N GLU A 124 -7.26 7.76 -0.65
CA GLU A 124 -8.06 7.34 -1.80
C GLU A 124 -8.59 5.91 -1.68
N TRP A 125 -7.86 5.04 -0.98
CA TRP A 125 -8.27 3.67 -0.71
C TRP A 125 -7.97 3.25 0.73
N GLY A 126 -8.79 2.34 1.26
CA GLY A 126 -8.66 1.86 2.63
C GLY A 126 -9.30 2.78 3.65
N ASP A 127 -8.92 2.60 4.91
CA ASP A 127 -9.50 3.33 6.03
C ASP A 127 -8.59 4.48 6.48
N ALA A 128 -9.20 5.58 6.94
CA ALA A 128 -8.45 6.69 7.53
C ALA A 128 -7.55 6.21 8.71
N PRO A 129 -6.34 6.77 8.85
CA PRO A 129 -5.40 6.37 9.89
C PRO A 129 -5.89 6.74 11.29
N MET A 130 -5.72 5.82 12.24
CA MET A 130 -6.15 5.99 13.63
C MET A 130 -5.01 5.80 14.64
N ASP A 131 -5.05 6.50 15.77
CA ASP A 131 -4.16 6.32 16.91
C ASP A 131 -4.51 5.04 17.69
N GLY A 132 -3.78 4.75 18.77
CA GLY A 132 -4.01 3.57 19.61
C GLY A 132 -5.35 3.57 20.35
N ASP A 133 -5.97 4.75 20.51
CA ASP A 133 -7.27 4.94 21.16
C ASP A 133 -8.44 4.96 20.15
N GLY A 134 -8.15 4.75 18.86
CA GLY A 134 -9.15 4.77 17.79
C GLY A 134 -9.61 6.17 17.37
N LYS A 135 -8.88 7.24 17.74
CA LYS A 135 -9.06 8.59 17.19
C LYS A 135 -8.17 8.75 15.95
N ARG A 136 -8.28 9.87 15.22
CA ARG A 136 -7.41 10.11 14.05
C ARG A 136 -5.95 10.11 14.45
N ALA A 137 -5.12 9.30 13.78
CA ALA A 137 -3.71 9.09 14.13
C ALA A 137 -2.91 10.39 14.19
N PHE A 138 -3.24 11.32 13.30
CA PHE A 138 -2.42 12.49 13.04
C PHE A 138 -3.14 13.81 13.37
N GLY A 139 -4.47 13.81 13.47
CA GLY A 139 -5.29 14.93 13.98
C GLY A 139 -4.83 16.33 13.52
N ARG A 140 -4.92 17.33 14.41
CA ARG A 140 -4.39 18.70 14.19
C ARG A 140 -2.87 18.81 14.39
N ALA A 141 -2.12 17.72 14.55
CA ALA A 141 -0.64 17.79 14.68
C ALA A 141 0.03 18.38 13.42
N ARG A 142 -0.73 18.47 12.32
CA ARG A 142 -0.42 19.18 11.09
C ARG A 142 -0.14 20.70 11.22
N ALA A 143 -0.57 21.36 12.29
CA ALA A 143 -0.61 22.83 12.31
C ALA A 143 0.72 23.51 12.64
N GLU A 144 1.68 22.82 13.25
CA GLU A 144 2.87 23.48 13.85
C GLU A 144 4.22 22.94 13.35
N GLY A 145 4.22 22.12 12.29
CA GLY A 145 5.42 21.41 11.83
C GLY A 145 5.75 20.28 12.80
N GLY A 146 5.83 19.04 12.29
CA GLY A 146 6.12 17.90 13.15
C GLY A 146 7.45 18.08 13.90
N GLY A 147 7.44 17.75 15.18
CA GLY A 147 8.60 17.93 16.04
C GLY A 147 9.72 16.92 15.73
N GLU A 148 10.91 17.17 16.25
CA GLU A 148 12.02 16.18 16.20
C GLU A 148 11.99 15.20 17.39
N CYS A 149 10.81 14.99 17.99
CA CYS A 149 10.67 14.11 19.14
C CYS A 149 10.79 12.64 18.70
N GLU A 150 11.70 11.89 19.34
CA GLU A 150 11.90 10.45 19.08
C GLU A 150 10.65 9.60 19.36
N ASP A 151 9.77 10.08 20.24
CA ASP A 151 8.51 9.44 20.63
C ASP A 151 7.31 9.84 19.77
N GLU A 152 7.48 10.76 18.82
CA GLU A 152 6.43 11.16 17.86
C GLU A 152 6.13 10.02 16.88
N GLU A 153 4.85 9.68 16.70
CA GLU A 153 4.41 8.85 15.59
C GLU A 153 4.41 9.66 14.30
N ILE A 154 5.18 9.21 13.31
CA ILE A 154 5.28 9.81 12.00
C ILE A 154 4.71 8.88 10.93
N PRO A 155 4.22 9.41 9.80
CA PRO A 155 3.76 8.57 8.71
C PRO A 155 4.95 7.91 7.99
N VAL A 156 4.84 6.61 7.73
CA VAL A 156 5.85 5.81 7.04
C VAL A 156 5.20 5.15 5.83
N PHE A 157 5.82 5.28 4.65
CA PHE A 157 5.20 4.95 3.37
C PHE A 157 5.90 3.77 2.68
N TRP A 158 5.12 2.83 2.14
CA TRP A 158 5.61 1.65 1.40
C TRP A 158 5.07 1.56 -0.01
N GLY A 159 5.69 0.65 -0.78
CA GLY A 159 5.06 -0.24 -1.76
C GLY A 159 3.52 -0.29 -1.66
N CYS A 160 2.76 -0.20 -2.75
CA CYS A 160 1.37 -0.70 -2.73
C CYS A 160 1.01 -1.41 -4.04
N GLY A 161 0.47 -2.63 -3.89
CA GLY A 161 -0.07 -3.46 -4.96
C GLY A 161 -1.34 -2.92 -5.64
N VAL A 162 -1.81 -1.73 -5.26
CA VAL A 162 -2.84 -0.97 -5.99
C VAL A 162 -2.22 -0.16 -7.15
N THR A 163 -0.91 0.06 -7.16
CA THR A 163 -0.19 0.73 -8.27
C THR A 163 -0.51 0.14 -9.66
N PRO A 164 -0.53 -1.19 -9.86
CA PRO A 164 -0.95 -1.80 -11.12
C PRO A 164 -2.39 -1.46 -11.52
N GLN A 165 -3.31 -1.33 -10.56
CA GLN A 165 -4.70 -0.94 -10.83
C GLN A 165 -4.77 0.50 -11.34
N GLU A 166 -4.03 1.42 -10.72
CA GLU A 166 -3.91 2.80 -11.23
C GLU A 166 -3.28 2.81 -12.63
N ALA A 167 -2.25 1.99 -12.89
CA ALA A 167 -1.62 1.88 -14.20
C ALA A 167 -2.61 1.39 -15.28
N VAL A 168 -3.43 0.38 -14.97
CA VAL A 168 -4.49 -0.11 -15.86
C VAL A 168 -5.52 0.98 -16.14
N MET A 169 -6.02 1.66 -15.11
CA MET A 169 -7.03 2.71 -15.26
C MET A 169 -6.54 3.91 -16.09
N ARG A 170 -5.23 4.15 -16.12
CA ARG A 170 -4.61 5.25 -16.90
C ARG A 170 -4.19 4.87 -18.31
N ALA A 171 -3.94 3.59 -18.56
CA ALA A 171 -3.38 3.12 -19.82
C ALA A 171 -4.37 3.16 -21.00
N GLY A 172 -5.68 3.19 -20.73
CA GLY A 172 -6.69 3.17 -21.81
C GLY A 172 -6.66 1.87 -22.61
N LEU A 173 -6.32 0.76 -21.95
CA LEU A 173 -6.42 -0.60 -22.50
C LEU A 173 -7.84 -0.90 -22.94
N GLU A 174 -7.97 -1.59 -24.07
CA GLU A 174 -9.19 -2.25 -24.52
C GLU A 174 -9.24 -3.68 -23.96
N GLY A 175 -10.44 -4.18 -23.67
CA GLY A 175 -10.66 -5.54 -23.17
C GLY A 175 -10.74 -5.63 -21.64
N VAL A 176 -10.48 -6.83 -21.12
CA VAL A 176 -10.73 -7.19 -19.71
C VAL A 176 -9.43 -7.29 -18.93
N VAL A 177 -9.39 -6.66 -17.76
CA VAL A 177 -8.34 -6.86 -16.75
C VAL A 177 -8.99 -7.27 -15.44
N MET A 178 -8.41 -8.28 -14.79
CA MET A 178 -8.88 -8.79 -13.50
C MET A 178 -7.84 -8.51 -12.42
N ALA A 179 -8.30 -8.11 -11.23
CA ALA A 179 -7.45 -7.90 -10.07
C ALA A 179 -8.18 -8.32 -8.79
N HIS A 180 -7.42 -8.56 -7.71
CA HIS A 180 -8.01 -8.78 -6.39
C HIS A 180 -8.69 -7.50 -5.88
N ALA A 181 -9.72 -7.64 -5.04
CA ALA A 181 -10.26 -6.52 -4.28
C ALA A 181 -9.34 -6.23 -3.08
N PRO A 182 -9.16 -4.97 -2.65
CA PRO A 182 -8.39 -4.65 -1.44
C PRO A 182 -8.84 -5.51 -0.25
N GLY A 183 -7.89 -6.13 0.45
CA GLY A 183 -8.15 -7.04 1.57
C GLY A 183 -8.48 -8.49 1.17
N HIS A 184 -8.58 -8.81 -0.12
CA HIS A 184 -8.91 -10.15 -0.64
C HIS A 184 -7.80 -10.73 -1.52
N MET A 185 -6.59 -10.84 -0.98
CA MET A 185 -5.41 -11.33 -1.70
C MET A 185 -5.44 -12.85 -1.92
N LEU A 186 -4.62 -13.32 -2.86
CA LEU A 186 -4.35 -14.75 -3.05
C LEU A 186 -3.34 -15.23 -2.00
N VAL A 187 -3.73 -16.26 -1.24
CA VAL A 187 -2.83 -16.97 -0.31
C VAL A 187 -2.15 -18.12 -1.05
N LEU A 188 -0.83 -18.21 -0.93
CA LEU A 188 0.00 -19.25 -1.55
C LEU A 188 0.54 -20.20 -0.49
N ASP A 189 1.06 -21.35 -0.92
CA ASP A 189 1.76 -22.31 -0.06
C ASP A 189 3.20 -21.88 0.31
N ALA A 190 3.65 -20.73 -0.20
CA ALA A 190 4.95 -20.15 0.13
C ALA A 190 4.94 -19.55 1.54
N ARG A 191 5.98 -19.83 2.32
CA ARG A 191 6.17 -19.26 3.66
C ARG A 191 6.92 -17.94 3.57
N ASP A 192 6.79 -17.10 4.59
CA ASP A 192 7.52 -15.84 4.67
C ASP A 192 9.06 -16.05 4.61
N GLU A 193 9.54 -17.15 5.19
CA GLU A 193 10.95 -17.58 5.12
C GLU A 193 11.43 -17.89 3.70
N ASP A 194 10.53 -18.35 2.81
CA ASP A 194 10.86 -18.64 1.40
C ASP A 194 11.04 -17.35 0.58
N ILE A 195 10.46 -16.24 1.07
CA ILE A 195 10.43 -14.93 0.42
C ILE A 195 11.49 -13.99 1.01
N ALA A 196 11.80 -14.12 2.30
CA ALA A 196 12.80 -13.32 2.99
C ALA A 196 14.20 -13.56 2.39
N ARG A 197 14.82 -12.51 1.85
CA ARG A 197 16.14 -12.55 1.20
C ARG A 197 17.04 -11.42 1.66
#